data_AF-A0A5J4VLU8-F1
#
_entry.id   AF-A0A5J4VLU8-F1
#
_cell.length_a   1.000
_cell.length_b   1.000
_cell.length_c   1.000
_cell.angle_alpha   90.00
_cell.angle_beta   90.00
_cell.angle_gamma   90.00
#
_symmetry.space_group_name_H-M   'P 1'
#
loop_
_entity.id
_entity.type
_entity.pdbx_description
1 polymer ?
#
loop_
_entity_poly.entity_id
_entity_poly.type
_entity_poly.pdbx_seq_one_letter_code
_entity_poly.pdbx_strand_id
1 'polypeptide(L)'
;MYSINIKIFISFMANHQLQSSGGRYSIFIEKGFSNIKISAKIPCAESTVRNTLKNYSAANGYASKKRNGANRKTTAAEDRIIKRLAEKGYNPRLMKKCPMISRKQKAMRKNFAEQYGPLSIKKWGHVLFTDESKVNLISSDGAKYSWISESEAHTFARTNKP
;
A
#
# COMPACT_ATOMS: atom_id res chain seq x y z
N MET A 1 8.18 3.12 -56.62
CA MET A 1 7.19 4.02 -55.98
C MET A 1 6.57 3.28 -54.80
N TYR A 2 6.84 3.75 -53.59
CA TYR A 2 6.40 3.15 -52.34
C TYR A 2 4.90 3.37 -52.13
N SER A 3 4.07 2.45 -52.63
CA SER A 3 2.69 2.36 -52.19
C SER A 3 2.66 1.59 -50.86
N ILE A 4 3.11 2.25 -49.81
CA ILE A 4 2.96 1.76 -48.42
C ILE A 4 1.45 1.63 -48.19
N ASN A 5 1.01 0.37 -48.20
CA ASN A 5 -0.37 -0.05 -48.06
C ASN A 5 -1.05 0.68 -46.89
N ILE A 6 -1.94 1.62 -47.21
CA ILE A 6 -2.86 2.28 -46.27
C ILE A 6 -3.68 1.25 -45.47
N LYS A 7 -3.83 0.02 -45.99
CA LYS A 7 -4.45 -1.11 -45.28
C LYS A 7 -3.65 -1.60 -44.05
N ILE A 8 -2.32 -1.47 -44.04
CA ILE A 8 -1.48 -1.86 -42.90
C ILE A 8 -1.61 -0.84 -41.77
N PHE A 9 -1.81 0.45 -42.11
CA PHE A 9 -1.95 1.52 -41.12
C PHE A 9 -3.26 1.43 -40.32
N ILE A 10 -4.37 1.05 -40.97
CA ILE A 10 -5.66 0.84 -40.28
C ILE A 10 -5.60 -0.40 -39.37
N SER A 11 -4.91 -1.47 -39.80
CA SER A 11 -4.74 -2.68 -38.98
C SER A 11 -3.82 -2.47 -37.78
N PHE A 12 -2.83 -1.57 -37.88
CA PHE A 12 -1.90 -1.27 -36.79
C PHE A 12 -2.56 -0.38 -35.70
N MET A 13 -3.42 0.57 -36.09
CA MET A 13 -4.23 1.37 -35.16
C MET A 13 -5.27 0.55 -34.39
N ALA A 14 -5.86 -0.48 -35.02
CA ALA A 14 -6.86 -1.34 -34.38
C ALA A 14 -6.27 -2.27 -33.29
N ASN A 15 -4.99 -2.63 -33.41
CA ASN A 15 -4.36 -3.61 -32.52
C ASN A 15 -3.89 -3.02 -31.18
N HIS A 16 -3.72 -1.70 -31.09
CA HIS A 16 -3.26 -1.03 -29.86
C HIS A 16 -4.40 -0.70 -28.88
N GLN A 17 -5.66 -0.83 -29.30
CA GLN A 17 -6.86 -0.61 -28.46
C GLN A 17 -7.37 -1.91 -27.76
N LEU A 18 -6.82 -3.07 -28.14
CA LEU A 18 -7.23 -4.40 -27.66
C LEU A 18 -6.74 -4.76 -26.25
N GLN A 19 -5.96 -3.91 -25.59
CA GLN A 19 -5.53 -4.14 -24.21
C GLN A 19 -6.58 -3.75 -23.15
N SER A 20 -7.66 -3.07 -23.57
CA SER A 20 -8.78 -2.76 -22.69
C SER A 20 -9.93 -3.74 -22.89
N SER A 21 -10.49 -4.28 -21.80
CA SER A 21 -11.55 -5.29 -21.83
C SER A 21 -12.80 -4.87 -22.62
N GLY A 22 -13.02 -3.56 -22.81
CA GLY A 22 -14.14 -3.00 -23.57
C GLY A 22 -13.97 -3.11 -25.09
N GLY A 23 -12.77 -2.84 -25.62
CA GLY A 23 -12.50 -2.85 -27.07
C GLY A 23 -12.59 -4.23 -27.74
N ARG A 24 -12.72 -5.30 -26.96
CA ARG A 24 -12.88 -6.67 -27.47
C ARG A 24 -14.27 -6.94 -28.05
N TYR A 25 -15.29 -6.19 -27.63
CA TYR A 25 -16.68 -6.44 -28.02
C TYR A 25 -17.13 -5.63 -29.26
N SER A 26 -16.52 -4.46 -29.55
CA SER A 26 -16.88 -3.58 -30.68
C SER A 26 -16.91 -4.30 -32.02
N ILE A 27 -15.89 -5.12 -32.29
CA ILE A 27 -15.72 -5.84 -33.56
C ILE A 27 -16.90 -6.80 -33.82
N PHE A 28 -17.49 -7.37 -32.77
CA PHE A 28 -18.61 -8.30 -32.90
C PHE A 28 -19.96 -7.58 -33.01
N ILE A 29 -20.06 -6.37 -32.46
CA ILE A 29 -21.23 -5.49 -32.58
C ILE A 29 -21.34 -4.95 -34.01
N GLU A 30 -20.23 -4.47 -34.58
CA GLU A 30 -20.16 -4.02 -35.98
C GLU A 30 -20.55 -5.12 -36.97
N LYS A 31 -20.28 -6.38 -36.62
CA LYS A 31 -20.65 -7.56 -37.40
C LYS A 31 -22.07 -8.09 -37.10
N GLY A 32 -22.84 -7.43 -36.24
CA GLY A 32 -24.24 -7.77 -35.97
C GLY A 32 -24.46 -9.06 -35.19
N PHE A 33 -23.48 -9.53 -34.41
CA PHE A 33 -23.66 -10.75 -33.60
C PHE A 33 -24.60 -10.52 -32.40
N SER A 34 -25.41 -11.52 -32.08
CA SER A 34 -26.23 -11.51 -30.85
C SER A 34 -25.38 -11.74 -29.59
N ASN A 35 -25.83 -11.23 -28.44
CA ASN A 35 -25.07 -11.30 -27.18
C ASN A 35 -24.61 -12.72 -26.80
N ILE A 36 -25.45 -13.73 -27.04
CA ILE A 36 -25.15 -15.16 -26.79
C ILE A 36 -24.00 -15.65 -27.69
N LYS A 37 -23.99 -15.23 -28.96
CA LYS A 37 -22.91 -15.58 -29.89
C LYS A 37 -21.62 -14.86 -29.53
N ILE A 38 -21.70 -13.63 -29.03
CA ILE A 38 -20.54 -12.87 -28.53
C ILE A 38 -19.92 -13.56 -27.31
N SER A 39 -20.74 -14.01 -26.34
CA SER A 39 -20.27 -14.73 -25.15
C SER A 39 -19.69 -16.10 -25.44
N ALA A 40 -20.17 -16.77 -26.49
CA ALA A 40 -19.58 -18.03 -26.95
C ALA A 40 -18.21 -17.81 -27.63
N LYS A 41 -17.99 -16.63 -28.22
CA LYS A 41 -16.78 -16.30 -28.98
C LYS A 41 -15.67 -15.69 -28.13
N ILE A 42 -16.03 -14.81 -27.19
CA ILE A 42 -15.15 -14.32 -26.13
C ILE A 42 -15.63 -15.05 -24.87
N PRO A 43 -14.89 -16.04 -24.33
CA PRO A 43 -15.35 -16.88 -23.22
C PRO A 43 -15.63 -16.04 -21.97
N CYS A 44 -16.84 -15.52 -21.88
CA CYS A 44 -17.33 -14.63 -20.84
C CYS A 44 -18.83 -14.88 -20.66
N ALA A 45 -19.38 -14.49 -19.52
CA ALA A 45 -20.81 -14.62 -19.32
C ALA A 45 -21.57 -13.67 -20.26
N GLU A 46 -22.71 -14.11 -20.81
CA GLU A 46 -23.58 -13.26 -21.63
C GLU A 46 -24.03 -12.01 -20.86
N SER A 47 -24.20 -12.12 -19.54
CA SER A 47 -24.45 -10.99 -18.64
C SER A 47 -23.34 -9.95 -18.63
N THR A 48 -22.08 -10.37 -18.77
CA THR A 48 -20.94 -9.46 -18.95
C THR A 48 -21.02 -8.72 -20.27
N VAL A 49 -21.38 -9.39 -21.38
CA VAL A 49 -21.59 -8.75 -22.69
C VAL A 49 -22.70 -7.70 -22.59
N ARG A 50 -23.87 -8.07 -22.08
CA ARG A 50 -25.02 -7.17 -21.93
C ARG A 50 -24.71 -5.95 -21.04
N ASN A 51 -24.10 -6.17 -19.88
CA ASN A 51 -23.78 -5.08 -18.95
C ASN A 51 -22.70 -4.15 -19.51
N THR A 52 -21.73 -4.69 -20.24
CA THR A 52 -20.73 -3.90 -20.96
C THR A 52 -21.39 -3.01 -22.01
N LEU A 53 -22.27 -3.57 -22.85
CA LEU A 53 -23.02 -2.83 -23.87
C LEU A 53 -23.90 -1.72 -23.28
N LYS A 54 -24.61 -2.02 -22.20
CA LYS A 54 -25.44 -1.04 -21.48
C LYS A 54 -24.61 0.11 -20.90
N ASN A 55 -23.41 -0.19 -20.39
CA ASN A 55 -22.51 0.84 -19.89
C ASN A 55 -21.87 1.64 -21.02
N TYR A 56 -21.55 0.99 -22.15
CA TYR A 56 -20.98 1.61 -23.34
C TYR A 56 -21.93 2.64 -23.96
N SER A 57 -23.21 2.26 -24.14
CA SER A 57 -24.22 3.18 -24.67
C SER A 57 -24.47 4.35 -23.72
N ALA A 58 -24.53 4.10 -22.42
CA ALA A 58 -24.73 5.15 -21.42
C ALA A 58 -23.55 6.13 -21.28
N ALA A 59 -22.32 5.66 -21.52
CA ALA A 59 -21.10 6.47 -21.43
C ALA A 59 -20.61 7.00 -22.80
N ASN A 60 -21.30 6.65 -23.89
CA ASN A 60 -20.90 6.87 -25.28
C ASN A 60 -19.42 6.50 -25.56
N GLY A 61 -18.95 5.40 -24.98
CA GLY A 61 -17.55 5.00 -25.09
C GLY A 61 -17.09 4.01 -24.03
N TYR A 62 -15.79 3.67 -24.08
CA TYR A 62 -15.13 2.73 -23.16
C TYR A 62 -14.50 3.39 -21.93
N ALA A 63 -14.88 4.63 -21.61
CA ALA A 63 -14.36 5.33 -20.44
C ALA A 63 -14.74 4.58 -19.15
N SER A 64 -13.75 4.26 -18.32
CA SER A 64 -14.01 3.67 -17.01
C SER A 64 -14.77 4.68 -16.14
N LYS A 65 -15.90 4.25 -15.57
CA LYS A 65 -16.58 5.03 -14.53
C LYS A 65 -15.69 5.10 -13.28
N LYS A 66 -15.67 6.25 -12.62
CA LYS A 66 -15.02 6.40 -11.30
C LYS A 66 -15.74 5.46 -10.33
N ARG A 67 -15.01 4.51 -9.75
CA ARG A 67 -15.54 3.64 -8.69
C ARG A 67 -15.67 4.47 -7.41
N ASN A 68 -16.68 4.16 -6.62
CA ASN A 68 -16.75 4.68 -5.26
C ASN A 68 -15.55 4.12 -4.49
N GLY A 69 -14.70 5.01 -3.99
CA GLY A 69 -13.58 4.64 -3.14
C GLY A 69 -14.07 4.12 -1.80
N ALA A 70 -13.16 3.54 -1.01
CA ALA A 70 -13.44 3.22 0.38
C ALA A 70 -13.91 4.47 1.14
N ASN A 71 -14.80 4.29 2.10
CA ASN A 71 -15.22 5.37 2.99
C ASN A 71 -13.99 5.97 3.66
N ARG A 72 -13.96 7.30 3.76
CA ARG A 72 -12.88 8.00 4.46
C ARG A 72 -12.87 7.57 5.93
N LYS A 73 -11.67 7.31 6.45
CA LYS A 73 -11.45 7.04 7.88
C LYS A 73 -11.43 8.31 8.71
N THR A 74 -11.09 9.44 8.10
CA THR A 74 -10.95 10.75 8.73
C THR A 74 -12.11 11.68 8.37
N THR A 75 -12.39 12.60 9.29
CA THR A 75 -13.32 13.72 9.11
C THR A 75 -12.62 14.91 8.45
N ALA A 76 -13.39 15.84 7.87
CA ALA A 76 -12.84 17.06 7.26
C ALA A 76 -12.11 17.97 8.27
N ALA A 77 -12.42 17.88 9.56
CA ALA A 77 -11.71 18.61 10.60
C ALA A 77 -10.32 18.01 10.85
N GLU A 78 -10.23 16.68 10.96
CA GLU A 78 -8.97 15.95 11.12
C GLU A 78 -8.03 16.16 9.92
N ASP A 79 -8.56 16.12 8.70
CA ASP A 79 -7.77 16.38 7.49
C ASP A 79 -7.14 17.77 7.49
N ARG A 80 -7.87 18.79 7.98
CA ARG A 80 -7.34 20.15 8.13
C ARG A 80 -6.19 20.21 9.14
N ILE A 81 -6.29 19.46 10.24
CA ILE A 81 -5.22 19.37 11.25
C ILE A 81 -4.01 18.65 10.67
N ILE A 82 -4.21 17.50 10.03
CA ILE A 82 -3.16 16.71 9.38
C ILE A 82 -2.41 17.55 8.35
N LYS A 83 -3.14 18.27 7.48
CA LYS A 83 -2.54 19.14 6.47
C LYS A 83 -1.69 20.24 7.11
N ARG A 84 -2.18 20.93 8.13
CA ARG A 84 -1.42 21.97 8.84
C ARG A 84 -0.17 21.42 9.53
N LEU A 85 -0.24 20.23 10.10
CA LEU A 85 0.92 19.58 10.73
C LEU A 85 1.99 19.24 9.69
N ALA A 86 1.57 18.68 8.54
CA ALA A 86 2.47 18.37 7.43
C ALA A 86 3.10 19.64 6.83
N GLU A 87 2.33 20.71 6.63
CA GLU A 87 2.83 22.01 6.14
C GLU A 87 3.87 22.62 7.09
N LYS A 88 3.73 22.37 8.40
CA LYS A 88 4.71 22.79 9.42
C LYS A 88 5.91 21.83 9.55
N GLY A 89 5.98 20.77 8.74
CA GLY A 89 7.08 19.79 8.76
C GLY A 89 6.99 18.74 9.88
N TYR A 90 5.83 18.55 10.51
CA TYR A 90 5.60 17.45 11.45
C TYR A 90 5.19 16.19 10.68
N ASN A 91 5.84 15.07 11.02
CA ASN A 91 5.57 13.78 10.41
C ASN A 91 5.04 12.79 11.48
N PRO A 92 4.12 11.88 11.12
CA PRO A 92 3.66 10.86 12.05
C PRO A 92 4.78 9.82 12.23
N ARG A 93 5.25 9.65 13.46
CA ARG A 93 6.32 8.72 13.82
C ARG A 93 5.88 7.75 14.90
N LEU A 94 6.33 6.50 14.78
CA LEU A 94 6.08 5.47 15.79
C LEU A 94 6.80 5.84 17.09
N MET A 95 6.06 5.89 18.19
CA MET A 95 6.62 6.16 19.51
C MET A 95 7.43 4.95 19.99
N LYS A 96 8.70 5.17 20.33
CA LYS A 96 9.56 4.13 20.92
C LYS A 96 9.20 3.95 22.39
N LYS A 97 8.95 2.70 22.81
CA LYS A 97 8.80 2.36 24.23
C LYS A 97 10.18 2.39 24.89
N CYS A 98 10.49 3.49 25.56
CA CYS A 98 11.71 3.63 26.36
C CYS A 98 11.32 3.50 27.84
N PRO A 99 11.50 2.33 28.48
CA PRO A 99 11.22 2.20 29.90
C PRO A 99 12.05 3.24 30.67
N MET A 100 11.44 3.88 31.66
CA MET A 100 12.13 4.86 32.47
C MET A 100 13.11 4.14 33.39
N ILE A 101 14.41 4.28 33.11
CA ILE A 101 15.48 3.59 33.84
C ILE A 101 16.16 4.56 34.78
N SER A 102 16.24 4.22 36.07
CA SER A 102 16.91 5.02 37.09
C SER A 102 18.43 5.06 36.87
N ARG A 103 19.10 6.05 37.48
CA ARG A 103 20.58 6.17 37.41
C ARG A 103 21.28 4.90 37.92
N LYS A 104 20.77 4.31 39.02
CA LYS A 104 21.28 3.04 39.58
C LYS A 104 21.18 1.91 38.57
N GLN A 105 20.03 1.76 37.91
CA GLN A 105 19.83 0.72 36.90
C GLN A 105 20.71 0.93 35.67
N LYS A 106 20.90 2.18 35.21
CA LYS A 106 21.84 2.50 34.12
C LYS A 106 23.27 2.07 34.48
N ALA A 107 23.72 2.36 35.71
CA ALA A 107 25.04 1.95 36.19
C ALA A 107 25.20 0.43 36.27
N MET A 108 24.22 -0.29 36.81
CA MET A 108 24.25 -1.76 36.85
C MET A 108 24.31 -2.39 35.46
N ARG A 109 23.52 -1.87 34.51
CA ARG A 109 23.56 -2.33 33.11
C ARG A 109 24.90 -2.05 32.44
N LYS A 110 25.50 -0.88 32.71
CA LYS A 110 26.84 -0.54 32.21
C LYS A 110 27.91 -1.49 32.76
N ASN A 111 27.92 -1.71 34.08
CA ASN A 111 28.86 -2.63 34.72
C ASN A 111 28.71 -4.06 34.18
N PHE A 112 27.47 -4.53 34.01
CA PHE A 112 27.20 -5.82 33.37
C PHE A 112 27.78 -5.89 31.95
N ALA A 113 27.56 -4.85 31.12
CA ALA A 113 28.10 -4.82 29.77
C ALA A 113 29.64 -4.78 29.74
N GLU A 114 30.28 -4.07 30.66
CA GLU A 114 31.75 -4.02 30.77
C GLU A 114 32.33 -5.37 31.23
N GLN A 115 31.67 -6.03 32.18
CA GLN A 115 32.12 -7.31 32.73
C GLN A 115 31.94 -8.48 31.74
N TYR A 116 30.77 -8.55 31.09
CA TYR A 116 30.39 -9.68 30.24
C TYR A 116 30.55 -9.39 28.74
N GLY A 117 30.71 -8.14 28.32
CA GLY A 117 30.86 -7.75 26.90
C GLY A 117 32.06 -8.38 26.20
N PRO A 118 33.26 -8.45 26.81
CA PRO A 118 34.43 -9.10 26.22
C PRO A 118 34.37 -10.64 26.14
N LEU A 119 33.30 -11.27 26.61
CA LEU A 119 33.23 -12.73 26.67
C LEU A 119 33.20 -13.36 25.28
N SER A 120 33.91 -14.48 25.14
CA SER A 120 33.98 -15.25 23.90
C SER A 120 32.66 -15.97 23.61
N ILE A 121 32.40 -16.22 22.33
CA ILE A 121 31.21 -16.93 21.83
C ILE A 121 31.04 -18.29 22.52
N LYS A 122 32.15 -19.00 22.79
CA LYS A 122 32.11 -20.30 23.50
C LYS A 122 31.46 -20.17 24.87
N LYS A 123 31.76 -19.10 25.61
CA LYS A 123 31.18 -18.87 26.95
C LYS A 123 29.70 -18.49 26.86
N TRP A 124 29.30 -17.71 25.85
CA TRP A 124 27.88 -17.43 25.58
C TRP A 124 27.09 -18.70 25.20
N GLY A 125 27.72 -19.67 24.54
CA GLY A 125 27.10 -20.94 24.17
C GLY A 125 26.70 -21.84 25.35
N HIS A 126 27.17 -21.55 26.56
CA HIS A 126 26.79 -22.28 27.78
C HIS A 126 25.70 -21.55 28.58
N VAL A 127 25.22 -20.41 28.11
CA VAL A 127 24.21 -19.60 28.79
C VAL A 127 22.82 -20.03 28.33
N LEU A 128 22.00 -20.50 29.26
CA LEU A 128 20.58 -20.74 29.03
C LEU A 128 19.79 -19.49 29.44
N PHE A 129 19.10 -18.87 28.47
CA PHE A 129 18.21 -17.74 28.74
C PHE A 129 16.78 -18.25 28.93
N THR A 130 16.10 -17.71 29.96
CA THR A 130 14.70 -18.00 30.25
C THR A 130 13.94 -16.68 30.40
N ASP A 131 12.81 -16.54 29.72
CA ASP A 131 11.92 -15.39 29.82
C ASP A 131 10.48 -15.82 29.48
N GLU A 132 9.51 -15.02 29.91
CA GLU A 132 8.09 -15.21 29.59
C GLU A 132 7.64 -14.16 28.57
N SER A 133 6.84 -14.58 27.59
CA SER A 133 6.31 -13.67 26.57
C SER A 133 4.84 -13.93 26.31
N LYS A 134 4.06 -12.85 26.22
CA LYS A 134 2.64 -12.90 25.88
C LYS A 134 2.45 -13.01 24.38
N VAL A 135 1.61 -13.94 23.92
CA VAL A 135 1.18 -14.06 22.51
C VAL A 135 -0.31 -13.74 22.41
N ASN A 136 -0.69 -12.78 21.57
CA ASN A 136 -2.09 -12.43 21.32
C ASN A 136 -2.60 -13.12 20.04
N LEU A 137 -3.82 -13.69 20.07
CA LEU A 137 -4.41 -14.39 18.92
C LEU A 137 -5.06 -13.46 17.89
N ILE A 138 -5.69 -12.37 18.33
CA ILE A 138 -6.62 -11.59 17.50
C ILE A 138 -6.09 -10.19 17.19
N SER A 139 -5.43 -9.53 18.13
CA SER A 139 -4.97 -8.15 17.95
C SER A 139 -3.61 -7.89 18.58
N SER A 140 -2.87 -6.95 18.00
CA SER A 140 -1.64 -6.44 18.58
C SER A 140 -1.94 -5.43 19.68
N ASP A 141 -0.98 -5.20 20.59
CA ASP A 141 -1.10 -4.23 21.70
C ASP A 141 -1.20 -2.75 21.24
N GLY A 142 -1.24 -2.50 19.92
CA GLY A 142 -1.44 -1.19 19.32
C GLY A 142 -0.16 -0.36 19.19
N ALA A 143 0.16 0.04 17.96
CA ALA A 143 1.20 1.02 17.67
C ALA A 143 0.69 2.44 17.98
N LYS A 144 1.41 3.18 18.82
CA LYS A 144 1.12 4.60 19.10
C LYS A 144 1.99 5.50 18.24
N TYR A 145 1.36 6.46 17.57
CA TYR A 145 2.02 7.43 16.72
C TYR A 145 1.92 8.82 17.35
N SER A 146 2.95 9.64 17.12
CA SER A 146 2.93 11.06 17.45
C SER A 146 3.42 11.87 16.25
N TRP A 147 2.93 13.11 16.12
CA TRP A 147 3.37 14.06 15.11
C TRP A 147 4.60 14.79 15.66
N ILE A 148 5.78 14.51 15.10
CA ILE A 148 7.07 15.02 15.59
C ILE A 148 7.81 15.69 14.44
N SER A 149 8.44 16.83 14.70
CA SER A 149 9.29 17.52 13.73
C SER A 149 10.61 16.76 13.51
N GLU A 150 11.33 17.03 12.43
CA GLU A 150 12.61 16.34 12.16
C GLU A 150 13.65 16.59 13.27
N SER A 151 13.72 17.82 13.76
CA SER A 151 14.66 18.22 14.82
C SER A 151 14.38 17.52 16.14
N GLU A 152 13.11 17.41 16.53
CA GLU A 152 12.68 16.69 17.73
C GLU A 152 12.91 15.18 17.61
N ALA A 153 12.68 14.59 16.43
CA ALA A 153 12.92 13.18 16.20
C ALA A 153 14.40 12.80 16.43
N HIS A 154 15.33 13.69 16.04
CA HIS A 154 16.75 13.52 16.29
C HIS A 154 17.15 13.66 17.77
N THR A 155 16.48 14.53 18.54
CA THR A 155 16.81 14.73 19.96
C THR A 155 16.34 13.60 20.86
N PHE A 156 15.22 12.93 20.58
CA PHE A 156 14.82 11.71 21.33
C PHE A 156 15.88 10.59 21.29
N ALA A 157 16.77 10.59 20.30
CA ALA A 157 17.90 9.66 20.24
C ALA A 157 19.10 10.10 21.10
N ARG A 158 19.17 11.38 21.51
CA ARG A 158 20.32 12.00 22.19
C ARG A 158 20.07 12.49 23.61
N THR A 159 18.82 12.78 24.02
CA THR A 159 18.49 13.37 25.33
C THR A 159 18.41 12.35 26.48
N ASN A 160 19.37 11.43 26.52
CA ASN A 160 19.69 10.60 27.67
C ASN A 160 21.20 10.68 27.99
N LYS A 161 21.84 11.81 27.70
CA LYS A 161 23.17 12.11 28.19
C LYS A 161 23.03 12.85 29.53
N PRO A 162 23.57 12.33 30.64
CA PRO A 162 23.61 13.06 31.91
C PRO A 162 24.41 14.35 31.78
#